data_AF-A0A3M7A560-F1
#
_entry.id   AF-A0A3M7A560-F1
#
_cell.length_a   1.000
_cell.length_b   1.000
_cell.length_c   1.000
_cell.angle_alpha   90.00
_cell.angle_beta   90.00
_cell.angle_gamma   90.00
#
_symmetry.space_group_name_H-M   'P 1'
#
loop_
_entity.id
_entity.type
_entity.pdbx_description
1 polymer ?
#
loop_
_entity_poly.entity_id
_entity_poly.type
_entity_poly.pdbx_seq_one_letter_code
_entity_poly.pdbx_strand_id
1 'polypeptide(L)'
;MTALSQREAGNFQFDFLRPQHSLYQFFSRLVDQYTELLMGDSVDEGRPQKKRITELEANSSNRFRMLERAKKRAEWVKYQEAQKVAKEEQEEKEKVAYAQIDWHDFVVVETIVFDERDEEAQLPAPTSLNDLQSASLEQKAAMRVGSDRRIEEAMPTFNDYDQFNAYNQQTTPAPAVQPTPPATSAYQPPQQPEDEESARIAELRADRERARAAQAAAKSGPPDNLKIRSDYVPRAAAQRNRQPANTSLCPNCGQAIPNDEIANHMRIEMLDPQWRDQHRLAQQRSSTTNLSTQDVADNLKRLASQRTDLFDPVTGQAITAEEQERRKRVELGSYDGVGGGAGQQQAGLAPGTMGVGGEDRPQGVDEQVRRLHQKYA
;
A
#
# COMPACT_ATOMS: atom_id res chain seq x y z
N MET A 1 42.34 -24.06 10.20
CA MET A 1 41.40 -25.21 10.36
C MET A 1 41.35 -26.10 9.12
N THR A 2 41.33 -25.55 7.91
CA THR A 2 41.29 -26.30 6.63
C THR A 2 42.43 -27.31 6.46
N ALA A 3 43.66 -26.95 6.85
CA ALA A 3 44.82 -27.85 6.75
C ALA A 3 44.74 -29.06 7.71
N LEU A 4 44.17 -28.89 8.90
CA LEU A 4 43.99 -29.98 9.87
C LEU A 4 42.89 -30.94 9.39
N SER A 5 41.79 -30.39 8.88
CA SER A 5 40.69 -31.17 8.29
C SER A 5 41.15 -32.03 7.11
N GLN A 6 42.09 -31.54 6.29
CA GLN A 6 42.66 -32.32 5.18
C GLN A 6 43.62 -33.42 5.64
N ARG A 7 44.45 -33.15 6.67
CA ARG A 7 45.42 -34.13 7.19
C ARG A 7 44.74 -35.26 7.96
N GLU A 8 43.72 -34.94 8.74
CA GLU A 8 43.01 -35.89 9.62
C GLU A 8 41.68 -36.35 9.00
N ALA A 9 41.51 -36.24 7.68
CA ALA A 9 40.25 -36.58 7.01
C ALA A 9 39.80 -38.04 7.23
N GLY A 10 40.73 -38.95 7.46
CA GLY A 10 40.46 -40.37 7.75
C GLY A 10 40.22 -40.69 9.23
N ASN A 11 40.39 -39.72 10.14
CA ASN A 11 40.25 -39.93 11.57
C ASN A 11 38.87 -39.47 12.05
N PHE A 12 38.08 -40.42 12.56
CA PHE A 12 36.72 -40.16 13.05
C PHE A 12 36.68 -39.15 14.20
N GLN A 13 37.77 -39.00 14.96
CA GLN A 13 37.83 -38.05 16.07
C GLN A 13 37.78 -36.59 15.59
N PHE A 14 38.24 -36.31 14.36
CA PHE A 14 38.25 -34.96 13.77
C PHE A 14 37.12 -34.74 12.77
N ASP A 15 36.16 -35.67 12.68
CA ASP A 15 35.06 -35.59 11.71
C ASP A 15 34.10 -34.42 12.00
N PHE A 16 34.07 -33.93 13.25
CA PHE A 16 33.33 -32.72 13.61
C PHE A 16 33.82 -31.44 12.92
N LEU A 17 35.00 -31.46 12.28
CA LEU A 17 35.49 -30.36 11.45
C LEU A 17 34.75 -30.24 10.12
N ARG A 18 34.00 -31.27 9.71
CA ARG A 18 33.19 -31.25 8.49
C ARG A 18 31.85 -30.54 8.75
N PRO A 19 31.40 -29.64 7.88
CA PRO A 19 30.12 -28.94 8.04
C PRO A 19 28.89 -29.85 8.17
N GLN A 20 28.98 -31.07 7.62
CA GLN A 20 27.91 -32.06 7.66
C GLN A 20 27.73 -32.71 9.03
N HIS A 21 28.72 -32.63 9.92
CA HIS A 21 28.67 -33.25 11.24
C HIS A 21 27.86 -32.38 12.22
N SER A 22 27.04 -33.00 13.08
CA SER A 22 26.18 -32.30 14.05
C SER A 22 26.97 -31.37 15.00
N LEU A 23 28.13 -31.83 15.46
CA LEU A 23 29.03 -31.06 16.34
C LEU A 23 29.71 -29.87 15.67
N TYR A 24 29.73 -29.77 14.34
CA TYR A 24 30.38 -28.66 13.65
C TYR A 24 29.79 -27.30 14.03
N GLN A 25 28.46 -27.21 14.20
CA GLN A 25 27.79 -25.97 14.62
C GLN A 25 28.24 -25.52 16.00
N PHE A 26 28.41 -26.46 16.94
CA PHE A 26 28.91 -26.17 18.28
C PHE A 26 30.39 -25.76 18.25
N PHE A 27 31.21 -26.51 17.52
CA PHE A 27 32.64 -26.21 17.35
C PHE A 27 32.86 -24.83 16.72
N SER A 28 32.13 -24.50 15.64
CA SER A 28 32.22 -23.19 14.99
C SER A 28 31.88 -22.06 15.96
N ARG A 29 30.79 -22.19 16.74
CA ARG A 29 30.46 -21.19 17.78
C ARG A 29 31.53 -21.06 18.85
N LEU A 30 32.18 -22.16 19.26
CA LEU A 30 33.30 -22.08 20.20
C LEU A 30 34.49 -21.36 19.57
N VAL A 31 34.84 -21.69 18.33
CA VAL A 31 35.93 -20.99 17.61
C VAL A 31 35.63 -19.50 17.52
N ASP A 32 34.39 -19.10 17.20
CA ASP A 32 34.00 -17.70 17.16
C ASP A 32 34.19 -17.01 18.52
N GLN A 33 33.76 -17.65 19.61
CA GLN A 33 33.96 -17.14 20.98
C GLN A 33 35.45 -16.97 21.32
N TYR A 34 36.27 -17.99 21.05
CA TYR A 34 37.72 -17.93 21.30
C TYR A 34 38.38 -16.88 20.40
N THR A 35 37.94 -16.74 19.16
CA THR A 35 38.44 -15.73 18.23
C THR A 35 38.08 -14.34 18.73
N GLU A 36 36.87 -14.11 19.24
CA GLU A 36 36.45 -12.83 19.83
C GLU A 36 37.29 -12.47 21.08
N LEU A 37 37.70 -13.47 21.87
CA LEU A 37 38.55 -13.24 23.04
C LEU A 37 40.00 -12.98 22.65
N LEU A 38 40.57 -13.80 21.78
CA LEU A 38 41.98 -13.73 21.37
C LEU A 38 42.26 -12.55 20.43
N MET A 39 41.39 -12.33 19.43
CA MET A 39 41.54 -11.23 18.48
C MET A 39 41.01 -9.90 19.06
N GLY A 40 40.24 -9.93 20.15
CA GLY A 40 39.74 -8.72 20.79
C GLY A 40 40.81 -7.84 21.46
N ASP A 41 42.03 -8.36 21.63
CA ASP A 41 43.21 -7.60 22.09
C ASP A 41 43.95 -6.95 20.90
N SER A 42 44.10 -7.68 19.80
CA SER A 42 44.87 -7.24 18.63
C SER A 42 44.07 -6.38 17.64
N VAL A 43 42.77 -6.64 17.51
CA VAL A 43 41.88 -5.90 16.60
C VAL A 43 41.52 -4.58 17.26
N ASP A 44 41.62 -3.48 16.51
CA ASP A 44 41.17 -2.17 16.94
C ASP A 44 41.86 -1.65 18.22
N GLU A 45 43.16 -1.89 18.40
CA GLU A 45 43.96 -1.44 19.57
C GLU A 45 43.40 -1.95 20.93
N GLY A 46 42.78 -3.12 20.93
CA GLY A 46 42.16 -3.70 22.12
C GLY A 46 40.89 -2.96 22.56
N ARG A 47 40.30 -2.11 21.71
CA ARG A 47 39.01 -1.44 21.98
C ARG A 47 37.91 -2.41 22.45
N PRO A 48 37.68 -3.58 21.82
CA PRO A 48 36.63 -4.49 22.29
C PRO A 48 36.97 -5.10 23.66
N GLN A 49 38.23 -5.40 23.95
CA GLN A 49 38.65 -5.84 25.29
C GLN A 49 38.47 -4.75 26.35
N LYS A 50 38.89 -3.51 26.06
CA LYS A 50 38.71 -2.35 26.96
C LYS A 50 37.23 -2.11 27.27
N LYS A 51 36.34 -2.18 26.26
CA LYS A 51 34.89 -2.07 26.46
C LYS A 51 34.33 -3.18 27.36
N ARG A 52 34.78 -4.42 27.19
CA ARG A 52 34.36 -5.54 28.05
C ARG A 52 34.82 -5.32 29.50
N ILE A 53 36.05 -4.88 29.71
CA ILE A 53 36.58 -4.61 31.05
C ILE A 53 35.80 -3.48 31.72
N THR A 54 35.54 -2.35 31.03
CA THR A 54 34.76 -1.25 31.62
C THR A 54 33.32 -1.65 31.92
N GLU A 55 32.70 -2.50 31.10
CA GLU A 55 31.40 -3.09 31.40
C GLU A 55 31.43 -3.97 32.66
N LEU A 56 32.46 -4.81 32.81
CA LEU A 56 32.64 -5.70 33.96
C LEU A 56 32.91 -4.91 35.25
N GLU A 57 33.77 -3.90 35.19
CA GLU A 57 34.01 -2.97 36.30
C GLU A 57 32.72 -2.29 36.73
N ALA A 58 31.90 -1.83 35.76
CA ALA A 58 30.65 -1.20 36.07
C ALA A 58 29.58 -2.18 36.63
N ASN A 59 29.65 -3.47 36.29
CA ASN A 59 28.84 -4.50 36.93
C ASN A 59 29.31 -4.77 38.36
N SER A 60 30.62 -4.68 38.63
CA SER A 60 31.18 -4.84 39.96
C SER A 60 30.81 -3.68 40.89
N SER A 61 30.78 -2.44 40.36
CA SER A 61 30.44 -1.25 41.14
C SER A 61 28.95 -1.11 41.40
N ASN A 62 28.09 -1.59 40.49
CA ASN A 62 26.63 -1.52 40.64
C ASN A 62 25.98 -2.90 40.47
N ARG A 63 25.55 -3.48 41.60
CA ARG A 63 24.81 -4.75 41.66
C ARG A 63 23.51 -4.76 40.84
N PHE A 64 22.82 -3.62 40.73
CA PHE A 64 21.53 -3.54 40.02
C PHE A 64 21.67 -3.50 38.50
N ARG A 65 22.88 -3.24 37.96
CA ARG A 65 23.14 -3.22 36.52
C ARG A 65 22.85 -4.57 35.85
N MET A 66 23.08 -5.68 36.57
CA MET A 66 22.72 -7.02 36.08
C MET A 66 21.21 -7.23 36.00
N LEU A 67 20.45 -6.66 36.93
CA LEU A 67 18.98 -6.72 36.91
C LEU A 67 18.42 -5.93 35.72
N GLU A 68 18.99 -4.77 35.40
CA GLU A 68 18.57 -4.01 34.22
C GLU A 68 18.83 -4.79 32.92
N ARG A 69 19.99 -5.43 32.79
CA ARG A 69 20.30 -6.28 31.63
C ARG A 69 19.38 -7.50 31.54
N ALA A 70 19.05 -8.13 32.68
CA ALA A 70 18.12 -9.23 32.73
C ALA A 70 16.70 -8.78 32.32
N LYS A 71 16.26 -7.61 32.77
CA LYS A 71 14.97 -7.01 32.38
C LYS A 71 14.91 -6.76 30.87
N LYS A 72 15.91 -6.10 30.29
CA LYS A 72 15.99 -5.87 28.83
C LYS A 72 15.94 -7.18 28.04
N ARG A 73 16.62 -8.22 28.53
CA ARG A 73 16.58 -9.54 27.89
C ARG A 73 15.19 -10.18 27.99
N ALA A 74 14.53 -10.08 29.13
CA ALA A 74 13.17 -10.58 29.31
C ALA A 74 12.15 -9.84 28.43
N GLU A 75 12.28 -8.51 28.30
CA GLU A 75 11.47 -7.70 27.38
C GLU A 75 11.71 -8.11 25.92
N TRP A 76 12.96 -8.34 25.53
CA TRP A 76 13.30 -8.82 24.19
C TRP A 76 12.74 -10.22 23.90
N VAL A 77 12.79 -11.15 24.87
CA VAL A 77 12.19 -12.48 24.71
C VAL A 77 10.68 -12.37 24.51
N LYS A 78 10.00 -11.56 25.34
CA LYS A 78 8.56 -11.27 25.17
C LYS A 78 8.24 -10.68 23.80
N TYR A 79 9.08 -9.75 23.33
CA TYR A 79 8.92 -9.15 22.00
C TYR A 79 9.08 -10.19 20.89
N GLN A 80 10.08 -11.06 20.98
CA GLN A 80 10.31 -12.11 20.00
C GLN A 80 9.17 -13.15 19.97
N GLU A 81 8.66 -13.53 21.15
CA GLU A 81 7.47 -14.39 21.27
C GLU A 81 6.25 -13.71 20.66
N ALA A 82 6.01 -12.44 20.95
CA ALA A 82 4.91 -11.67 20.37
C ALA A 82 5.03 -11.57 18.84
N GLN A 83 6.22 -11.35 18.30
CA GLN A 83 6.45 -11.38 16.86
C GLN A 83 6.18 -12.75 16.23
N LYS A 84 6.59 -13.83 16.90
CA LYS A 84 6.34 -15.20 16.41
C LYS A 84 4.85 -15.51 16.39
N VAL A 85 4.13 -15.16 17.45
CA VAL A 85 2.67 -15.34 17.54
C VAL A 85 1.95 -14.49 16.49
N ALA A 86 2.31 -13.22 16.32
CA ALA A 86 1.72 -12.35 15.31
C ALA A 86 1.95 -12.88 13.88
N LYS A 87 3.14 -13.44 13.62
CA LYS A 87 3.45 -14.10 12.34
C LYS A 87 2.61 -15.36 12.14
N GLU A 88 2.49 -16.21 13.15
CA GLU A 88 1.67 -17.43 13.10
C GLU A 88 0.18 -17.10 12.90
N GLU A 89 -0.34 -16.07 13.57
CA GLU A 89 -1.71 -15.60 13.39
C GLU A 89 -1.95 -15.05 11.97
N GLN A 90 -0.97 -14.34 11.41
CA GLN A 90 -1.03 -13.87 10.02
C GLN A 90 -1.01 -15.04 9.03
N GLU A 91 -0.14 -16.03 9.23
CA GLU A 91 -0.09 -17.25 8.42
C GLU A 91 -1.41 -18.06 8.52
N GLU A 92 -2.03 -18.12 9.70
CA GLU A 92 -3.34 -18.76 9.88
C GLU A 92 -4.45 -17.98 9.17
N LYS A 93 -4.47 -16.65 9.28
CA LYS A 93 -5.42 -15.80 8.53
C LYS A 93 -5.26 -15.97 7.03
N GLU A 94 -4.02 -16.01 6.53
CA GLU A 94 -3.73 -16.26 5.12
C GLU A 94 -4.17 -17.66 4.69
N LYS A 95 -3.97 -18.68 5.54
CA LYS A 95 -4.43 -20.04 5.27
C LYS A 95 -5.96 -20.13 5.22
N VAL A 96 -6.65 -19.44 6.14
CA VAL A 96 -8.12 -19.36 6.14
C VAL A 96 -8.60 -18.62 4.91
N ALA A 97 -8.02 -17.46 4.57
CA ALA A 97 -8.34 -16.72 3.37
C ALA A 97 -8.11 -17.55 2.10
N TYR A 98 -6.99 -18.26 2.01
CA TYR A 98 -6.66 -19.16 0.90
C TYR A 98 -7.71 -20.27 0.74
N ALA A 99 -8.20 -20.82 1.85
CA ALA A 99 -9.27 -21.82 1.84
C ALA A 99 -10.66 -21.23 1.51
N GLN A 100 -10.85 -19.92 1.72
CA GLN A 100 -12.07 -19.21 1.37
C GLN A 100 -12.13 -18.78 -0.10
N ILE A 101 -11.00 -18.75 -0.81
CA ILE A 101 -10.96 -18.44 -2.24
C ILE A 101 -11.64 -19.58 -3.01
N ASP A 102 -12.63 -19.24 -3.83
CA ASP A 102 -13.25 -20.18 -4.76
C ASP A 102 -12.32 -20.41 -5.96
N TRP A 103 -11.61 -21.53 -5.95
CA TRP A 103 -10.70 -21.94 -7.03
C TRP A 103 -11.40 -22.36 -8.33
N HIS A 104 -12.73 -22.40 -8.37
CA HIS A 104 -13.48 -22.71 -9.60
C HIS A 104 -13.91 -21.45 -10.36
N ASP A 105 -13.81 -20.26 -9.75
CA ASP A 105 -14.10 -18.98 -10.41
C ASP A 105 -12.83 -18.40 -11.03
N PHE A 106 -12.37 -19.00 -12.13
CA PHE A 106 -11.26 -18.47 -12.91
C PHE A 106 -11.60 -18.33 -14.38
N VAL A 107 -11.06 -17.28 -14.99
CA VAL A 107 -11.10 -17.06 -16.44
C VAL A 107 -9.72 -17.37 -17.00
N VAL A 108 -9.61 -18.46 -17.75
CA VAL A 108 -8.38 -18.77 -18.49
C VAL A 108 -8.22 -17.75 -19.61
N VAL A 109 -7.22 -16.87 -19.49
CA VAL A 109 -6.92 -15.84 -20.50
C VAL A 109 -6.09 -16.44 -21.63
N GLU A 110 -5.05 -17.19 -21.28
CA GLU A 110 -4.08 -17.72 -22.23
C GLU A 110 -3.50 -19.04 -21.70
N THR A 111 -3.27 -19.99 -22.60
CA THR A 111 -2.60 -21.25 -22.29
C THR A 111 -1.21 -21.19 -22.91
N ILE A 112 -0.18 -21.25 -22.09
CA ILE A 112 1.21 -21.27 -22.55
C ILE A 112 1.49 -22.69 -23.08
N VAL A 113 1.82 -22.78 -24.36
CA VAL A 113 2.27 -24.02 -25.00
C VAL A 113 3.77 -23.90 -25.19
N PHE A 114 4.52 -24.88 -24.67
CA PHE A 114 5.97 -24.95 -24.86
C PHE A 114 6.24 -25.62 -26.19
N ASP A 115 6.79 -24.87 -27.15
CA ASP A 115 7.19 -25.39 -28.46
C ASP A 115 8.67 -25.85 -28.44
N GLU A 116 9.11 -26.61 -29.45
CA GLU A 116 10.51 -27.03 -29.63
C GLU A 116 11.51 -25.84 -29.66
N ARG A 117 11.03 -24.64 -30.01
CA ARG A 117 11.81 -23.39 -29.98
C ARG A 117 12.12 -22.89 -28.58
N ASP A 118 11.25 -23.18 -27.61
CA ASP A 118 11.44 -22.80 -26.20
C ASP A 118 12.44 -23.74 -25.51
N GLU A 119 12.57 -24.98 -25.98
CA GLU A 119 13.59 -25.92 -25.49
C GLU A 119 15.02 -25.50 -25.90
N GLU A 120 15.16 -24.87 -27.07
CA GLU A 120 16.44 -24.29 -27.52
C GLU A 120 16.69 -22.87 -26.97
N ALA A 121 15.69 -22.22 -26.37
CA ALA A 121 15.86 -20.90 -25.79
C ALA A 121 16.68 -20.98 -24.49
N GLN A 122 17.94 -20.52 -24.54
CA GLN A 122 18.77 -20.35 -23.34
C GLN A 122 18.33 -19.13 -22.52
N LEU A 123 17.27 -19.33 -21.73
CA LEU A 123 16.82 -18.39 -20.72
C LEU A 123 17.77 -18.38 -19.52
N PRO A 124 17.93 -17.23 -18.83
CA PRO A 124 18.72 -17.16 -17.60
C PRO A 124 18.11 -18.08 -16.53
N ALA A 125 18.96 -18.57 -15.62
CA ALA A 125 18.53 -19.43 -14.53
C ALA A 125 17.41 -18.75 -13.74
N PRO A 126 16.36 -19.49 -13.32
CA PRO A 126 15.25 -18.93 -12.58
C PRO A 126 15.74 -18.29 -11.29
N THR A 127 15.22 -17.09 -11.00
CA THR A 127 15.53 -16.40 -9.75
C THR A 127 14.98 -17.21 -8.57
N SER A 128 15.81 -17.43 -7.55
CA SER A 128 15.37 -18.15 -6.37
C SER A 128 14.50 -17.27 -5.47
N LEU A 129 13.60 -17.86 -4.69
CA LEU A 129 12.80 -17.11 -3.72
C LEU A 129 13.67 -16.30 -2.73
N ASN A 130 14.83 -16.85 -2.36
CA ASN A 130 15.77 -16.18 -1.50
C ASN A 130 16.40 -14.95 -2.19
N ASP A 131 16.72 -15.07 -3.47
CA ASP A 131 17.25 -13.96 -4.28
C ASP A 131 16.21 -12.83 -4.40
N LEU A 132 14.94 -13.16 -4.64
CA LEU A 132 13.83 -12.19 -4.68
C LEU A 132 13.55 -11.53 -3.33
N GLN A 133 13.67 -12.27 -2.23
CA GLN A 133 13.50 -11.73 -0.87
C GLN A 133 14.66 -10.81 -0.48
N SER A 134 15.87 -11.10 -0.96
CA SER A 134 17.05 -10.27 -0.74
C SER A 134 17.24 -9.16 -1.76
N ALA A 135 16.50 -9.19 -2.87
CA ALA A 135 16.60 -8.20 -3.93
C ALA A 135 16.29 -6.81 -3.37
N SER A 136 17.24 -5.89 -3.55
CA SER A 136 17.08 -4.51 -3.14
C SER A 136 15.89 -3.87 -3.86
N LEU A 137 15.32 -2.82 -3.28
CA LEU A 137 14.16 -2.10 -3.83
C LEU A 137 14.44 -1.58 -5.26
N GLU A 138 15.70 -1.27 -5.57
CA GLU A 138 16.19 -0.81 -6.87
C GLU A 138 16.35 -1.96 -7.88
N GLN A 139 16.86 -3.12 -7.46
CA GLN A 139 16.90 -4.32 -8.29
C GLN A 139 15.48 -4.85 -8.58
N LYS A 140 14.59 -4.77 -7.59
CA LYS A 140 13.15 -5.05 -7.74
C LYS A 140 12.48 -4.06 -8.70
N ALA A 141 12.86 -2.78 -8.67
CA ALA A 141 12.38 -1.78 -9.61
C ALA A 141 12.88 -2.03 -11.04
N ALA A 142 14.15 -2.44 -11.21
CA ALA A 142 14.71 -2.80 -12.51
C ALA A 142 14.14 -4.10 -13.10
N MET A 143 13.70 -5.04 -12.25
CA MET A 143 13.02 -6.27 -12.66
C MET A 143 11.52 -6.09 -12.97
N ARG A 144 10.91 -4.92 -12.69
CA ARG A 144 9.53 -4.64 -13.13
C ARG A 144 9.52 -4.40 -14.64
N VAL A 145 8.93 -5.32 -15.38
CA VAL A 145 8.76 -5.23 -16.83
C VAL A 145 7.71 -4.15 -17.17
N GLY A 146 8.19 -3.00 -17.66
CA GLY A 146 7.39 -1.96 -18.29
C GLY A 146 7.11 -0.71 -17.44
N SER A 147 7.65 0.44 -17.86
CA SER A 147 7.43 1.76 -17.26
C SER A 147 6.00 2.32 -17.42
N ASP A 148 5.14 1.65 -18.20
CA ASP A 148 3.83 2.14 -18.64
C ASP A 148 2.63 1.45 -17.94
N ARG A 149 2.89 0.67 -16.90
CA ARG A 149 1.84 0.10 -16.02
C ARG A 149 2.13 0.40 -14.56
N ARG A 150 2.12 1.70 -14.23
CA ARG A 150 2.21 2.20 -12.85
C ARG A 150 1.01 1.66 -12.05
N ILE A 151 1.19 0.52 -11.37
CA ILE A 151 0.37 0.16 -10.23
C ILE A 151 0.72 1.19 -9.16
N GLU A 152 -0.16 2.16 -8.93
CA GLU A 152 -0.03 3.08 -7.82
C GLU A 152 -0.11 2.27 -6.53
N GLU A 153 1.06 1.95 -6.01
CA GLU A 153 1.29 1.34 -4.71
C GLU A 153 0.82 2.38 -3.68
N ALA A 154 -0.45 2.30 -3.28
CA ALA A 154 -1.04 3.19 -2.30
C ALA A 154 -0.18 3.17 -1.01
N MET A 155 0.31 4.34 -0.63
CA MET A 155 1.06 4.58 0.60
C MET A 155 0.35 3.94 1.80
N PRO A 156 1.09 3.31 2.73
CA PRO A 156 0.53 2.76 3.96
C PRO A 156 0.26 3.93 4.93
N THR A 157 -0.78 4.69 4.65
CA THR A 157 -1.30 5.69 5.57
C THR A 157 -2.76 5.37 5.85
N PHE A 158 -3.01 4.47 6.80
CA PHE A 158 -3.87 4.75 7.96
C PHE A 158 -3.95 3.52 8.86
N ASN A 159 -3.64 3.75 10.13
CA ASN A 159 -3.55 2.80 11.23
C ASN A 159 -4.96 2.56 11.81
N ASP A 160 -5.71 1.59 11.29
CA ASP A 160 -7.07 1.28 11.82
C ASP A 160 -7.31 -0.23 12.07
N TYR A 161 -6.25 -1.05 12.06
CA TYR A 161 -6.40 -2.51 12.23
C TYR A 161 -6.34 -3.00 13.69
N ASP A 162 -6.00 -2.14 14.65
CA ASP A 162 -5.73 -2.55 16.05
C ASP A 162 -6.87 -2.27 17.05
N GLN A 163 -7.99 -1.65 16.66
CA GLN A 163 -8.96 -1.17 17.65
C GLN A 163 -10.14 -2.11 17.94
N PHE A 164 -10.37 -3.19 17.18
CA PHE A 164 -11.63 -3.94 17.26
C PHE A 164 -11.60 -5.30 17.98
N ASN A 165 -10.43 -5.85 18.32
CA ASN A 165 -10.34 -7.19 18.93
C ASN A 165 -10.01 -7.17 20.43
N ALA A 166 -10.86 -6.54 21.22
CA ALA A 166 -11.01 -6.84 22.64
C ALA A 166 -12.46 -7.26 22.87
N TYR A 167 -12.68 -8.35 23.60
CA TYR A 167 -13.96 -8.98 23.97
C TYR A 167 -14.50 -10.09 23.04
N ASN A 168 -13.92 -11.29 23.13
CA ASN A 168 -14.51 -12.42 23.86
C ASN A 168 -13.74 -13.72 23.56
N GLN A 169 -12.97 -14.21 24.54
CA GLN A 169 -12.59 -15.62 24.60
C GLN A 169 -13.70 -16.37 25.33
N GLN A 170 -14.33 -17.35 24.68
CA GLN A 170 -14.97 -18.46 25.39
C GLN A 170 -14.59 -19.79 24.73
N THR A 171 -13.93 -20.60 25.55
CA THR A 171 -13.47 -21.95 25.32
C THR A 171 -14.63 -22.94 25.36
N THR A 172 -14.62 -23.93 24.47
CA THR A 172 -15.30 -25.21 24.68
C THR A 172 -14.37 -26.36 24.30
N PRO A 173 -14.31 -27.46 25.08
CA PRO A 173 -13.53 -28.63 24.72
C PRO A 173 -14.41 -29.64 23.96
N ALA A 174 -13.88 -30.21 22.88
CA ALA A 174 -14.49 -31.35 22.19
C ALA A 174 -13.41 -32.41 21.86
N PRO A 175 -13.80 -33.70 21.80
CA PRO A 175 -12.93 -34.81 22.16
C PRO A 175 -12.09 -35.37 21.02
N ALA A 176 -11.02 -36.08 21.39
CA ALA A 176 -10.14 -36.80 20.49
C ALA A 176 -10.85 -37.98 19.81
N VAL A 177 -10.72 -38.07 18.49
CA VAL A 177 -11.07 -39.27 17.69
C VAL A 177 -9.87 -39.62 16.82
N GLN A 178 -9.45 -40.88 16.88
CA GLN A 178 -8.34 -41.44 16.10
C GLN A 178 -8.72 -41.63 14.63
N PRO A 179 -7.76 -41.53 13.68
CA PRO A 179 -8.03 -41.71 12.27
C PRO A 179 -8.03 -43.20 11.87
N THR A 180 -9.12 -43.66 11.26
CA THR A 180 -9.16 -44.86 10.40
C THR A 180 -9.17 -44.43 8.92
N PRO A 181 -8.41 -45.09 8.03
CA PRO A 181 -8.44 -44.77 6.60
C PRO A 181 -9.73 -45.33 5.95
N PRO A 182 -10.46 -44.56 5.13
CA PRO A 182 -11.56 -45.11 4.34
C PRO A 182 -11.08 -45.69 3.02
N ALA A 183 -11.70 -46.80 2.63
CA ALA A 183 -11.55 -47.49 1.37
C ALA A 183 -12.03 -46.65 0.17
N THR A 184 -11.35 -46.80 -0.96
CA THR A 184 -11.70 -46.18 -2.24
C THR A 184 -13.08 -46.63 -2.74
N SER A 185 -14.03 -45.70 -2.78
CA SER A 185 -15.29 -45.85 -3.52
C SER A 185 -15.30 -44.85 -4.67
N ALA A 186 -15.60 -45.34 -5.87
CA ALA A 186 -15.70 -44.53 -7.08
C ALA A 186 -16.83 -43.49 -6.93
N TYR A 187 -16.51 -42.22 -7.15
CA TYR A 187 -17.44 -41.11 -7.14
C TYR A 187 -18.25 -41.12 -8.45
N GLN A 188 -19.58 -41.30 -8.35
CA GLN A 188 -20.51 -40.94 -9.42
C GLN A 188 -21.02 -39.53 -9.14
N PRO A 189 -20.91 -38.58 -10.10
CA PRO A 189 -21.46 -37.25 -9.90
C PRO A 189 -23.00 -37.30 -9.87
N PRO A 190 -23.68 -36.51 -9.02
CA PRO A 190 -25.12 -36.38 -9.06
C PRO A 190 -25.52 -35.59 -10.32
N GLN A 191 -26.44 -36.14 -11.12
CA GLN A 191 -27.07 -35.41 -12.20
C GLN A 191 -28.03 -34.38 -11.61
N GLN A 192 -27.68 -33.10 -11.72
CA GLN A 192 -28.63 -32.02 -11.46
C GLN A 192 -29.59 -31.92 -12.66
N PRO A 193 -30.91 -31.78 -12.43
CA PRO A 193 -31.87 -31.66 -13.50
C PRO A 193 -31.62 -30.37 -14.29
N GLU A 194 -31.40 -30.54 -15.58
CA GLU A 194 -31.07 -29.56 -16.63
C GLU A 194 -32.10 -28.41 -16.72
N ASP A 195 -33.28 -28.63 -16.12
CA ASP A 195 -34.41 -27.71 -16.05
C ASP A 195 -34.16 -26.48 -15.16
N GLU A 196 -33.36 -26.59 -14.09
CA GLU A 196 -33.11 -25.45 -13.16
C GLU A 196 -32.04 -24.48 -13.68
N GLU A 197 -31.04 -24.98 -14.39
CA GLU A 197 -30.01 -24.14 -15.02
C GLU A 197 -30.55 -23.43 -16.25
N SER A 198 -31.37 -24.12 -17.06
CA SER A 198 -32.05 -23.51 -18.21
C SER A 198 -33.06 -22.43 -17.78
N ALA A 199 -33.76 -22.60 -16.66
CA ALA A 199 -34.63 -21.56 -16.10
C ALA A 199 -33.86 -20.30 -15.65
N ARG A 200 -32.71 -20.45 -14.97
CA ARG A 200 -31.86 -19.32 -14.56
C ARG A 200 -31.26 -18.57 -15.75
N ILE A 201 -30.85 -19.28 -16.80
CA ILE A 201 -30.32 -18.66 -18.03
C ILE A 201 -31.42 -17.89 -18.77
N ALA A 202 -32.66 -18.38 -18.77
CA ALA A 202 -33.80 -17.69 -19.37
C ALA A 202 -34.16 -16.40 -18.61
N GLU A 203 -34.15 -16.43 -17.28
CA GLU A 203 -34.42 -15.26 -16.42
C GLU A 203 -33.38 -14.15 -16.63
N LEU A 204 -32.08 -14.50 -16.68
CA LEU A 204 -31.00 -13.55 -16.91
C LEU A 204 -31.09 -12.85 -18.28
N ARG A 205 -31.53 -13.59 -19.32
CA ARG A 205 -31.75 -13.01 -20.66
C ARG A 205 -32.94 -12.06 -20.68
N ALA A 206 -34.04 -12.42 -20.00
CA ALA A 206 -35.22 -11.57 -19.90
C ALA A 206 -34.92 -10.24 -19.17
N ASP A 207 -34.11 -10.28 -18.10
CA ASP A 207 -33.68 -9.08 -17.40
C ASP A 207 -32.76 -8.21 -18.24
N ARG A 208 -31.87 -8.81 -19.03
CA ARG A 208 -30.98 -8.08 -19.94
C ARG A 208 -31.76 -7.43 -21.09
N GLU A 209 -32.80 -8.08 -21.62
CA GLU A 209 -33.71 -7.47 -22.58
C GLU A 209 -34.54 -6.33 -21.97
N ARG A 210 -35.02 -6.49 -20.74
CA ARG A 210 -35.74 -5.44 -20.01
C ARG A 210 -34.86 -4.22 -19.75
N ALA A 211 -33.61 -4.42 -19.34
CA ALA A 211 -32.63 -3.36 -19.16
C ALA A 211 -32.31 -2.66 -20.50
N ARG A 212 -32.16 -3.41 -21.59
CA ARG A 212 -31.93 -2.85 -22.93
C ARG A 212 -33.13 -2.07 -23.45
N ALA A 213 -34.35 -2.54 -23.20
CA ALA A 213 -35.59 -1.84 -23.53
C ALA A 213 -35.74 -0.54 -22.72
N ALA A 214 -35.42 -0.56 -21.42
CA ALA A 214 -35.42 0.64 -20.57
C ALA A 214 -34.39 1.68 -21.05
N GLN A 215 -33.19 1.24 -21.46
CA GLN A 215 -32.17 2.13 -22.05
C GLN A 215 -32.57 2.68 -23.43
N ALA A 216 -33.31 1.90 -24.23
CA ALA A 216 -33.84 2.37 -25.51
C ALA A 216 -34.96 3.41 -25.31
N ALA A 217 -35.84 3.20 -24.33
CA ALA A 217 -36.90 4.15 -23.97
C ALA A 217 -36.34 5.46 -23.38
N ALA A 218 -35.22 5.41 -22.65
CA ALA A 218 -34.52 6.61 -22.18
C ALA A 218 -33.82 7.39 -23.30
N LYS A 219 -33.52 6.74 -24.44
CA LYS A 219 -32.90 7.38 -25.62
C LYS A 219 -33.91 8.07 -26.53
N SER A 220 -35.20 7.73 -26.47
CA SER A 220 -36.25 8.59 -27.03
C SER A 220 -36.49 9.75 -26.06
N GLY A 221 -35.82 10.88 -26.31
CA GLY A 221 -35.90 12.08 -25.47
C GLY A 221 -37.35 12.57 -25.28
N PRO A 222 -37.66 13.22 -24.15
CA PRO A 222 -39.00 13.72 -23.87
C PRO A 222 -39.37 14.89 -24.81
N PRO A 223 -40.66 15.10 -25.14
CA PRO A 223 -41.08 16.18 -26.02
C PRO A 223 -40.78 17.55 -25.41
N ASP A 224 -40.42 18.49 -26.28
CA ASP A 224 -39.63 19.70 -25.99
C ASP A 224 -40.34 20.82 -25.19
N ASN A 225 -41.45 20.55 -24.51
CA ASN A 225 -42.21 21.56 -23.76
C ASN A 225 -42.93 21.01 -22.51
N LEU A 226 -42.20 20.36 -21.60
CA LEU A 226 -42.71 19.95 -20.27
C LEU A 226 -42.05 20.77 -19.16
N LYS A 227 -42.81 21.69 -18.55
CA LYS A 227 -42.39 22.39 -17.31
C LYS A 227 -42.64 21.48 -16.10
N ILE A 228 -41.61 20.75 -15.69
CA ILE A 228 -41.62 19.92 -14.48
C ILE A 228 -41.64 20.86 -13.25
N ARG A 229 -42.71 20.80 -12.45
CA ARG A 229 -42.75 21.46 -11.14
C ARG A 229 -42.04 20.56 -10.13
N SER A 230 -40.92 21.03 -9.57
CA SER A 230 -40.09 20.33 -8.59
C SER A 230 -40.80 19.99 -7.28
N ASP A 231 -41.96 20.60 -7.01
CA ASP A 231 -42.64 20.55 -5.71
C ASP A 231 -43.99 19.82 -5.77
N TYR A 232 -44.24 19.04 -6.83
CA TYR A 232 -45.50 18.31 -7.01
C TYR A 232 -45.50 16.98 -6.23
N VAL A 233 -46.22 16.94 -5.10
CA VAL A 233 -46.51 15.69 -4.39
C VAL A 233 -47.81 15.10 -4.95
N PRO A 234 -47.78 13.95 -5.65
CA PRO A 234 -48.99 13.34 -6.18
C PRO A 234 -49.93 12.93 -5.04
N ARG A 235 -51.24 13.23 -5.18
CA ARG A 235 -52.25 12.96 -4.13
C ARG A 235 -52.34 11.47 -3.74
N ALA A 236 -51.97 10.55 -4.64
CA ALA A 236 -51.87 9.12 -4.38
C ALA A 236 -50.68 8.75 -3.46
N ALA A 237 -49.57 9.48 -3.54
CA ALA A 237 -48.43 9.29 -2.64
C ALA A 237 -48.73 9.82 -1.22
N ALA A 238 -49.49 10.92 -1.12
CA ALA A 238 -49.94 11.46 0.16
C ALA A 238 -50.92 10.55 0.92
N GLN A 239 -51.65 9.67 0.21
CA GLN A 239 -52.58 8.72 0.82
C GLN A 239 -51.89 7.44 1.34
N ARG A 240 -50.83 6.98 0.66
CA ARG A 240 -50.02 5.82 1.10
C ARG A 240 -49.23 6.12 2.38
N ASN A 241 -48.92 7.39 2.64
CA ASN A 241 -48.20 7.84 3.84
C ASN A 241 -49.09 7.98 5.10
N ARG A 242 -50.39 7.66 5.00
CA ARG A 242 -51.36 7.79 6.11
C ARG A 242 -51.86 6.45 6.67
N GLN A 243 -51.49 5.33 6.07
CA GLN A 243 -51.76 4.02 6.68
C GLN A 243 -50.55 3.62 7.53
N PRO A 244 -50.68 3.42 8.85
CA PRO A 244 -49.60 2.85 9.62
C PRO A 244 -49.31 1.47 9.06
N ALA A 245 -48.11 1.26 8.53
CA ALA A 245 -47.66 -0.06 8.11
C ALA A 245 -47.86 -1.00 9.30
N ASN A 246 -48.45 -2.18 9.06
CA ASN A 246 -48.60 -3.19 10.09
C ASN A 246 -47.20 -3.64 10.50
N THR A 247 -46.72 -3.17 11.65
CA THR A 247 -45.37 -3.44 12.16
C THR A 247 -45.43 -4.50 13.25
N SER A 248 -44.46 -5.41 13.23
CA SER A 248 -44.22 -6.37 14.30
C SER A 248 -42.84 -6.13 14.91
N LEU A 249 -42.71 -6.42 16.19
CA LEU A 249 -41.46 -6.25 16.93
C LEU A 249 -40.54 -7.43 16.63
N CYS A 250 -39.32 -7.13 16.17
CA CYS A 250 -38.30 -8.14 15.96
C CYS A 250 -37.84 -8.74 17.30
N PRO A 251 -37.83 -10.08 17.47
CA PRO A 251 -37.46 -10.72 18.73
C PRO A 251 -35.96 -10.62 19.06
N ASN A 252 -35.09 -10.29 18.08
CA ASN A 252 -33.65 -10.19 18.28
C ASN A 252 -33.19 -8.77 18.65
N CYS A 253 -33.69 -7.75 17.94
CA CYS A 253 -33.26 -6.36 18.12
C CYS A 253 -34.32 -5.45 18.79
N GLY A 254 -35.56 -5.92 18.96
CA GLY A 254 -36.65 -5.17 19.59
C GLY A 254 -37.19 -3.99 18.78
N GLN A 255 -36.77 -3.81 17.52
CA GLN A 255 -37.25 -2.73 16.65
C GLN A 255 -38.61 -3.09 16.03
N ALA A 256 -39.49 -2.11 15.88
CA ALA A 256 -40.77 -2.27 15.21
C ALA A 256 -40.59 -2.14 13.70
N ILE A 257 -40.79 -3.24 12.97
CA ILE A 257 -40.46 -3.37 11.55
C ILE A 257 -41.72 -3.75 10.77
N PRO A 258 -41.94 -3.20 9.56
CA PRO A 258 -43.08 -3.58 8.73
C PRO A 258 -43.12 -5.09 8.50
N ASN A 259 -44.31 -5.70 8.57
CA ASN A 259 -44.47 -7.15 8.41
C ASN A 259 -43.99 -7.67 7.05
N ASP A 260 -44.00 -6.83 6.01
CA ASP A 260 -43.48 -7.17 4.69
C ASP A 260 -41.95 -7.28 4.68
N GLU A 261 -41.27 -6.63 5.63
CA GLU A 261 -39.81 -6.52 5.72
C GLU A 261 -39.23 -7.32 6.89
N ILE A 262 -40.05 -7.80 7.84
CA ILE A 262 -39.55 -8.49 9.05
C ILE A 262 -38.80 -9.79 8.72
N ALA A 263 -39.23 -10.55 7.71
CA ALA A 263 -38.54 -11.76 7.28
C ALA A 263 -37.14 -11.46 6.71
N ASN A 264 -37.01 -10.33 6.00
CA ASN A 264 -35.74 -9.88 5.45
C ASN A 264 -34.85 -9.30 6.55
N HIS A 265 -35.42 -8.54 7.49
CA HIS A 265 -34.67 -8.05 8.63
C HIS A 265 -34.13 -9.19 9.50
N MET A 266 -34.95 -10.21 9.80
CA MET A 266 -34.50 -11.41 10.51
C MET A 266 -33.40 -12.15 9.74
N ARG A 267 -33.51 -12.27 8.41
CA ARG A 267 -32.47 -12.86 7.57
C ARG A 267 -31.15 -12.07 7.64
N ILE A 268 -31.23 -10.74 7.62
CA ILE A 268 -30.07 -9.84 7.72
C ILE A 268 -29.42 -9.91 9.10
N GLU A 269 -30.20 -10.07 10.17
CA GLU A 269 -29.67 -10.24 11.53
C GLU A 269 -29.02 -11.61 11.75
N MET A 270 -29.48 -12.64 11.03
CA MET A 270 -28.89 -13.99 11.05
C MET A 270 -27.70 -14.18 10.10
N LEU A 271 -27.44 -13.21 9.19
CA LEU A 271 -26.23 -13.21 8.38
C LEU A 271 -25.01 -12.95 9.27
N ASP A 272 -23.94 -13.70 9.01
CA ASP A 272 -22.67 -13.61 9.74
C ASP A 272 -22.24 -12.14 9.92
N PRO A 273 -21.92 -11.69 11.14
CA PRO A 273 -21.42 -10.33 11.40
C PRO A 273 -20.28 -9.92 10.46
N GLN A 274 -19.41 -10.86 10.07
CA GLN A 274 -18.30 -10.57 9.16
C GLN A 274 -18.77 -10.30 7.73
N TRP A 275 -19.79 -11.01 7.25
CA TRP A 275 -20.37 -10.75 5.93
C TRP A 275 -21.03 -9.37 5.88
N ARG A 276 -21.70 -8.95 6.97
CA ARG A 276 -22.29 -7.61 7.10
C ARG A 276 -21.24 -6.51 7.02
N ASP A 277 -20.09 -6.70 7.66
CA ASP A 277 -19.01 -5.71 7.66
C ASP A 277 -18.27 -5.68 6.32
N GLN A 278 -18.02 -6.83 5.70
CA GLN A 278 -17.46 -6.92 4.35
C GLN A 278 -18.39 -6.29 3.30
N HIS A 279 -19.69 -6.56 3.38
CA HIS A 279 -20.67 -5.99 2.46
C HIS A 279 -20.85 -4.48 2.69
N ARG A 280 -20.77 -4.01 3.94
CA ARG A 280 -20.77 -2.56 4.25
C ARG A 280 -19.52 -1.88 3.72
N LEU A 281 -18.35 -2.49 3.87
CA LEU A 281 -17.09 -1.95 3.35
C LEU A 281 -17.07 -1.94 1.81
N ALA A 282 -17.56 -3.01 1.18
CA ALA A 282 -17.76 -3.07 -0.27
C ALA A 282 -18.76 -2.01 -0.73
N GLN A 283 -19.87 -1.82 0.01
CA GLN A 283 -20.86 -0.80 -0.28
C GLN A 283 -20.27 0.60 -0.11
N GLN A 284 -19.47 0.86 0.92
CA GLN A 284 -18.76 2.12 1.12
C GLN A 284 -17.78 2.40 -0.03
N ARG A 285 -16.97 1.41 -0.42
CA ARG A 285 -16.07 1.47 -1.59
C ARG A 285 -16.83 1.73 -2.90
N SER A 286 -18.02 1.15 -3.04
CA SER A 286 -18.89 1.38 -4.21
C SER A 286 -19.69 2.69 -4.14
N SER A 287 -19.90 3.24 -2.94
CA SER A 287 -20.69 4.47 -2.70
C SER A 287 -19.91 5.75 -2.99
N THR A 288 -18.58 5.66 -3.11
CA THR A 288 -17.73 6.79 -3.51
C THR A 288 -17.58 6.86 -5.02
N THR A 289 -18.69 7.08 -5.74
CA THR A 289 -18.63 7.68 -7.09
C THR A 289 -19.92 8.42 -7.44
N ASN A 290 -20.38 9.31 -6.56
CA ASN A 290 -21.31 10.39 -6.92
C ASN A 290 -20.56 11.69 -7.20
N LEU A 291 -19.39 11.59 -7.83
CA LEU A 291 -18.62 12.75 -8.23
C LEU A 291 -18.86 12.97 -9.73
N SER A 292 -19.75 13.91 -10.05
CA SER A 292 -19.97 14.37 -11.42
C SER A 292 -18.64 14.85 -12.01
N THR A 293 -18.22 14.27 -13.13
CA THR A 293 -16.95 14.62 -13.80
C THR A 293 -16.88 16.10 -14.18
N GLN A 294 -18.02 16.78 -14.33
CA GLN A 294 -18.09 18.22 -14.59
C GLN A 294 -17.80 19.07 -13.35
N ASP A 295 -18.29 18.68 -12.16
CA ASP A 295 -18.06 19.45 -10.94
C ASP A 295 -16.59 19.36 -10.48
N VAL A 296 -15.89 18.26 -10.78
CA VAL A 296 -14.45 18.11 -10.53
C VAL A 296 -13.64 19.06 -11.40
N ALA A 297 -13.98 19.15 -12.69
CA ALA A 297 -13.29 20.01 -13.63
C ALA A 297 -13.42 21.50 -13.23
N ASP A 298 -14.60 21.92 -12.78
CA ASP A 298 -14.84 23.29 -12.34
C ASP A 298 -14.12 23.61 -11.02
N ASN A 299 -14.06 22.67 -10.08
CA ASN A 299 -13.29 22.84 -8.84
C ASN A 299 -11.78 22.86 -9.10
N LEU A 300 -11.26 22.01 -10.00
CA LEU A 300 -9.86 22.05 -10.43
C LEU A 300 -9.53 23.35 -11.16
N LYS A 301 -10.43 23.87 -11.99
CA LYS A 301 -10.25 25.16 -12.67
C LYS A 301 -10.23 26.33 -11.69
N ARG A 302 -11.08 26.31 -10.66
CA ARG A 302 -11.05 27.30 -9.56
C ARG A 302 -9.74 27.22 -8.78
N LEU A 303 -9.28 26.02 -8.44
CA LEU A 303 -8.01 25.81 -7.74
C LEU A 303 -6.81 26.27 -8.58
N ALA A 304 -6.80 25.96 -9.88
CA ALA A 304 -5.78 26.42 -10.83
C ALA A 304 -5.77 27.96 -10.94
N SER A 305 -6.95 28.59 -11.00
CA SER A 305 -7.07 30.05 -11.04
C SER A 305 -6.63 30.75 -9.75
N GLN A 306 -6.74 30.09 -8.59
CA GLN A 306 -6.27 30.63 -7.30
C GLN A 306 -4.75 30.47 -7.11
N ARG A 307 -4.12 29.54 -7.85
CA ARG A 307 -2.67 29.26 -7.77
C ARG A 307 -1.96 29.68 -9.04
N THR A 308 -1.95 30.99 -9.31
CA THR A 308 -1.25 31.63 -10.44
C THR A 308 0.29 31.46 -10.41
N ASP A 309 0.82 30.94 -9.31
CA ASP A 309 2.23 30.57 -9.12
C ASP A 309 2.59 29.21 -9.75
N LEU A 310 1.62 28.29 -9.83
CA LEU A 310 1.83 26.96 -10.43
C LEU A 310 1.22 26.82 -11.82
N PHE A 311 0.14 27.57 -12.09
CA PHE A 311 -0.59 27.49 -13.34
C PHE A 311 -0.66 28.86 -14.01
N ASP A 312 -0.44 28.87 -15.32
CA ASP A 312 -0.59 30.08 -16.10
C ASP A 312 -2.07 30.46 -16.19
N PRO A 313 -2.49 31.67 -15.75
CA PRO A 313 -3.90 32.07 -15.73
C PRO A 313 -4.55 32.12 -17.12
N VAL A 314 -3.77 32.19 -18.20
CA VAL A 314 -4.29 32.28 -19.57
C VAL A 314 -4.49 30.89 -20.19
N THR A 315 -3.51 30.01 -20.04
CA THR A 315 -3.52 28.68 -20.69
C THR A 315 -3.98 27.54 -19.77
N GLY A 316 -3.99 27.75 -18.45
CA GLY A 316 -4.35 26.72 -17.46
C GLY A 316 -3.36 25.55 -17.38
N GLN A 317 -2.22 25.65 -18.08
CA GLN A 317 -1.15 24.66 -18.05
C GLN A 317 -0.16 24.97 -16.91
N ALA A 318 0.57 23.94 -16.46
CA ALA A 318 1.59 24.09 -15.44
C ALA A 318 2.73 24.98 -15.99
N ILE A 319 3.17 25.95 -15.19
CA ILE A 319 4.24 26.88 -15.58
C ILE A 319 5.56 26.11 -15.68
N THR A 320 6.26 26.24 -16.80
CA THR A 320 7.58 25.64 -17.01
C THR A 320 8.62 26.31 -16.11
N ALA A 321 9.63 25.55 -15.65
CA ALA A 321 10.64 26.02 -14.69
C ALA A 321 11.36 27.30 -15.17
N GLU A 322 11.57 27.45 -16.48
CA GLU A 322 12.22 28.62 -17.09
C GLU A 322 11.36 29.91 -16.96
N GLU A 323 10.03 29.79 -17.04
CA GLU A 323 9.11 30.92 -16.89
C GLU A 323 8.93 31.32 -15.42
N GLN A 324 9.00 30.36 -14.50
CA GLN A 324 9.04 30.62 -13.05
C GLN A 324 10.29 31.41 -12.65
N GLU A 325 11.46 31.03 -13.19
CA GLU A 325 12.72 31.73 -12.92
C GLU A 325 12.73 33.16 -13.49
N ARG A 326 12.12 33.36 -14.66
CA ARG A 326 11.97 34.70 -15.26
C ARG A 326 11.12 35.60 -14.36
N ARG A 327 9.99 35.10 -13.84
CA ARG A 327 9.12 35.85 -12.92
C ARG A 327 9.83 36.17 -11.60
N LYS A 328 10.54 35.19 -11.03
CA LYS A 328 11.34 35.38 -9.81
C LYS A 328 12.43 36.46 -9.98
N ARG A 329 13.04 36.55 -11.16
CA ARG A 329 14.04 37.58 -11.49
C ARG A 329 13.42 38.97 -11.58
N VAL A 330 12.22 39.10 -12.14
CA VAL A 330 11.48 40.38 -12.19
C VAL A 330 11.06 40.84 -10.79
N GLU A 331 10.63 39.90 -9.94
CA GLU A 331 10.23 40.19 -8.55
C GLU A 331 11.41 40.66 -7.69
N LEU A 332 12.58 40.04 -7.84
CA LEU A 332 13.83 40.47 -7.18
C LEU A 332 14.33 41.84 -7.67
N GLY A 333 14.01 42.22 -8.92
CA GLY A 333 14.39 43.53 -9.48
C GLY A 333 13.52 44.70 -9.02
N SER A 334 12.41 44.45 -8.34
CA SER A 334 11.46 45.49 -7.87
C SER A 334 11.67 45.93 -6.42
N TYR A 335 12.66 45.36 -5.70
CA TYR A 335 12.94 45.67 -4.30
C TYR A 335 14.35 46.26 -4.13
N ASP A 336 14.49 47.55 -4.43
CA ASP A 336 15.59 48.38 -3.91
C ASP A 336 14.97 49.65 -3.29
N GLY A 337 15.24 49.86 -2.01
CA GLY A 337 14.64 50.91 -1.20
C GLY A 337 15.71 51.82 -0.60
N VAL A 338 15.71 53.09 -1.02
CA VAL A 338 16.31 54.22 -0.29
C VAL A 338 15.39 55.43 -0.41
N GLY A 339 15.01 56.02 0.72
CA GLY A 339 13.96 57.04 0.84
C GLY A 339 14.44 58.49 0.82
N GLY A 340 13.45 59.40 0.72
CA GLY A 340 13.55 60.81 1.10
C GLY A 340 12.91 61.78 0.11
N GLY A 341 12.00 62.63 0.60
CA GLY A 341 11.71 63.93 -0.02
C GLY A 341 10.34 64.07 -0.69
N ALA A 342 9.67 65.17 -0.36
CA ALA A 342 8.32 65.54 -0.77
C ALA A 342 8.18 65.87 -2.27
N GLY A 343 6.94 65.75 -2.77
CA GLY A 343 6.41 66.65 -3.80
C GLY A 343 6.14 66.07 -5.19
N GLN A 344 4.86 66.14 -5.57
CA GLN A 344 4.31 66.44 -6.91
C GLN A 344 4.30 65.39 -8.04
N GLN A 345 3.04 65.06 -8.41
CA GLN A 345 2.40 65.18 -9.73
C GLN A 345 2.93 64.40 -10.95
N GLN A 346 2.02 63.51 -11.42
CA GLN A 346 1.37 63.50 -12.76
C GLN A 346 2.13 63.02 -14.02
N ALA A 347 1.47 62.05 -14.69
CA ALA A 347 1.49 61.69 -16.13
C ALA A 347 2.84 61.21 -16.73
N GLY A 348 2.91 60.33 -17.72
CA GLY A 348 1.97 59.67 -18.61
C GLY A 348 2.76 59.04 -19.77
N LEU A 349 2.25 57.94 -20.33
CA LEU A 349 2.47 57.38 -21.69
C LEU A 349 3.91 57.16 -22.26
N ALA A 350 4.27 55.88 -22.40
CA ALA A 350 4.64 55.12 -23.63
C ALA A 350 5.20 55.84 -24.90
N PRO A 351 5.71 55.10 -25.91
CA PRO A 351 6.67 53.98 -25.95
C PRO A 351 7.68 54.11 -27.14
N GLY A 352 8.55 53.10 -27.34
CA GLY A 352 9.32 52.89 -28.59
C GLY A 352 10.83 53.14 -28.42
N THR A 353 11.75 52.54 -29.15
CA THR A 353 11.73 51.69 -30.34
C THR A 353 13.10 50.98 -30.44
N MET A 354 13.14 49.92 -31.24
CA MET A 354 14.27 49.02 -31.56
C MET A 354 15.64 49.66 -31.88
N GLY A 355 16.70 48.89 -31.64
CA GLY A 355 17.84 48.81 -32.56
C GLY A 355 19.19 48.53 -31.87
N VAL A 356 19.71 47.31 -31.96
CA VAL A 356 20.81 46.86 -32.86
C VAL A 356 22.22 47.04 -32.25
N GLY A 357 22.86 45.89 -32.01
CA GLY A 357 24.25 45.61 -32.38
C GLY A 357 25.37 46.12 -31.47
N GLY A 358 26.21 45.19 -30.99
CA GLY A 358 27.52 45.52 -30.43
C GLY A 358 28.04 44.45 -29.50
N GLU A 359 28.77 43.48 -30.04
CA GLU A 359 29.65 42.58 -29.29
C GLU A 359 30.68 43.39 -28.49
N ASP A 360 30.78 43.12 -27.19
CA ASP A 360 32.06 43.26 -26.48
C ASP A 360 32.14 42.16 -25.41
N ARG A 361 33.10 41.26 -25.62
CA ARG A 361 33.47 40.20 -24.66
C ARG A 361 34.05 40.86 -23.40
N PRO A 362 33.73 40.36 -22.20
CA PRO A 362 34.15 40.99 -20.95
C PRO A 362 35.67 40.88 -20.76
N GLN A 363 36.30 42.02 -20.47
CA GLN A 363 37.67 42.09 -19.98
C GLN A 363 37.79 41.26 -18.70
N GLY A 364 38.79 40.38 -18.64
CA GLY A 364 38.97 39.41 -17.57
C GLY A 364 39.23 40.07 -16.22
N VAL A 365 38.71 39.43 -15.17
CA VAL A 365 38.80 39.82 -13.75
C VAL A 365 40.24 40.16 -13.33
N ASP A 366 41.24 39.53 -13.94
CA ASP A 366 42.66 39.72 -13.64
C ASP A 366 43.18 41.15 -13.93
N GLU A 367 42.62 41.82 -14.94
CA GLU A 367 43.00 43.20 -15.29
C GLU A 367 42.35 44.22 -14.34
N GLN A 368 41.18 43.88 -13.81
CA GLN A 368 40.47 44.67 -12.79
C GLN A 368 41.14 44.55 -11.41
N VAL A 369 41.67 43.37 -11.07
CA VAL A 369 42.45 43.13 -9.84
C VAL A 369 43.79 43.87 -9.88
N ARG A 370 44.48 43.92 -11.03
CA ARG A 370 45.72 44.71 -11.19
C ARG A 370 45.51 46.21 -10.97
N ARG A 371 44.41 46.77 -11.48
CA ARG A 371 44.07 48.20 -11.28
C ARG A 371 43.68 48.50 -9.83
N LEU A 372 43.08 47.56 -9.11
CA LEU A 372 42.77 47.70 -7.69
C LEU A 372 44.04 47.71 -6.83
N HIS A 373 45.03 46.85 -7.12
CA HIS A 373 46.28 46.81 -6.36
C HIS A 373 47.18 48.04 -6.59
N GLN A 374 47.11 48.68 -7.76
CA GLN A 374 47.80 49.96 -8.01
C GLN A 374 47.12 51.17 -7.35
N LYS A 375 45.83 51.08 -7.00
CA LYS A 375 45.06 52.19 -6.41
C LYS A 375 45.14 52.26 -4.89
N TYR A 376 45.68 51.22 -4.25
CA TYR A 376 45.79 51.09 -2.79
C TYR A 376 47.22 50.76 -2.32
N ALA A 377 48.24 51.11 -3.12
CA ALA A 377 49.66 51.08 -2.73
C ALA A 377 50.25 52.49 -2.75
#